data_AF-A0AAT9GYR8-F1
#
_entry.id   AF-A0AAT9GYR8-F1
#
_cell.length_a   1.000
_cell.length_b   1.000
_cell.length_c   1.000
_cell.angle_alpha   90.00
_cell.angle_beta   90.00
_cell.angle_gamma   90.00
#
_symmetry.space_group_name_H-M   'P 1'
#
loop_
_entity.id
_entity.type
_entity.pdbx_description
1 polymer ?
#
loop_
_entity_poly.entity_id
_entity_poly.type
_entity_poly.pdbx_seq_one_letter_code
_entity_poly.pdbx_strand_id
1 'polypeptide(L)' 'MADVLIKNEAGTGPLATGRTNDPINANILHVTNIDPVVRIVLGNDYMVGLDDGSNMVGRTCTALAGNNATFTK' A
#
# COMPACT_ATOMS: atom_id res chain seq x y z
N MET A 1 -10.89 -7.07 7.01
CA MET A 1 -10.21 -6.95 5.71
C MET A 1 -10.64 -5.66 5.08
N ALA A 2 -9.70 -4.80 4.74
CA ALA A 2 -9.96 -3.55 4.03
C ALA A 2 -9.13 -3.51 2.75
N ASP A 3 -9.71 -3.02 1.67
CA ASP A 3 -9.00 -2.78 0.41
C ASP A 3 -8.23 -1.45 0.52
N VAL A 4 -6.99 -1.47 0.03
CA VAL A 4 -6.08 -0.34 0.04
C VAL A 4 -5.59 -0.06 -1.37
N LEU A 5 -5.37 1.20 -1.72
CA LEU A 5 -4.65 1.56 -2.94
C LEU A 5 -3.20 1.89 -2.61
N ILE A 6 -2.34 1.56 -3.55
CA ILE A 6 -0.90 1.78 -3.49
C ILE A 6 -0.54 2.79 -4.57
N LYS A 7 0.17 3.85 -4.22
CA LYS A 7 0.60 4.95 -5.09
C LYS A 7 2.11 5.13 -4.99
N ASN A 8 2.75 5.63 -6.04
CA ASN A 8 4.11 6.16 -5.90
C ASN A 8 4.09 7.51 -5.18
N GLU A 9 5.26 7.97 -4.73
CA GLU A 9 5.44 9.33 -4.19
C GLU A 9 4.96 10.43 -5.16
N ALA A 10 4.96 10.17 -6.47
CA ALA A 10 4.51 11.14 -7.47
C ALA A 10 2.98 11.36 -7.46
N GLY A 11 2.19 10.55 -6.75
CA GLY A 11 0.80 10.87 -6.38
C GLY A 11 -0.23 10.97 -7.50
N THR A 12 0.11 10.66 -8.75
CA THR A 12 -0.78 10.88 -9.92
C THR A 12 -1.89 9.84 -10.08
N GLY A 13 -1.79 8.67 -9.42
CA GLY A 13 -2.83 7.64 -9.44
C GLY A 13 -2.45 6.36 -8.71
N PRO A 14 -3.41 5.46 -8.41
CA PRO A 14 -3.10 4.16 -7.84
C PRO A 14 -2.32 3.30 -8.83
N LEU A 15 -1.13 2.87 -8.42
CA LEU A 15 -0.29 1.91 -9.13
C LEU A 15 -0.83 0.49 -9.02
N ALA A 16 -1.30 0.13 -7.83
CA ALA A 16 -1.86 -1.18 -7.53
C ALA A 16 -2.93 -1.06 -6.44
N THR A 17 -3.76 -2.09 -6.32
CA THR A 17 -4.59 -2.31 -5.15
C THR A 17 -3.97 -3.41 -4.30
N GLY A 18 -4.33 -3.44 -3.03
CA GLY A 18 -3.92 -4.48 -2.09
C GLY A 18 -4.97 -4.64 -1.01
N ARG A 19 -4.73 -5.55 -0.08
CA ARG A 19 -5.60 -5.83 1.05
C ARG A 19 -4.82 -5.85 2.34
N THR A 20 -5.40 -5.25 3.37
CA THR A 20 -4.84 -5.29 4.72
C THR A 20 -5.84 -5.90 5.70
N ASN A 21 -5.31 -6.69 6.63
CA ASN A 21 -6.04 -7.11 7.83
C ASN A 21 -5.77 -6.17 9.01
N ASP A 22 -4.65 -5.45 8.96
CA ASP A 22 -4.26 -4.51 10.00
C ASP A 22 -5.01 -3.18 9.83
N PRO A 23 -5.32 -2.48 10.93
CA PRO A 23 -5.88 -1.14 10.85
C PRO A 23 -4.90 -0.21 10.13
N ILE A 24 -5.42 0.73 9.32
CA ILE A 24 -4.59 1.63 8.51
C ILE A 24 -3.60 2.46 9.34
N ASN A 25 -3.86 2.62 10.64
CA ASN A 25 -3.03 3.32 11.63
C ASN A 25 -2.17 2.40 12.53
N ALA A 26 -2.09 1.09 12.25
CA ALA A 26 -1.28 0.14 13.02
C ALA A 26 0.22 0.50 13.02
N ASN A 27 0.98 0.19 14.07
CA ASN A 27 2.43 0.41 14.02
C ASN A 27 3.12 -0.37 12.90
N ILE A 28 2.57 -1.54 12.57
CA ILE A 28 2.99 -2.37 11.45
C ILE A 28 1.74 -2.60 10.59
N LEU A 29 1.82 -2.21 9.31
CA LEU A 29 0.74 -2.42 8.34
C LEU A 29 1.19 -3.51 7.37
N HIS A 30 0.47 -4.63 7.31
CA HIS A 30 0.71 -5.66 6.30
C HIS A 30 -0.31 -5.54 5.17
N VAL A 31 0.17 -5.10 4.03
CA VAL A 31 -0.56 -5.16 2.77
C VAL A 31 -0.20 -6.47 2.10
N THR A 32 -1.22 -7.18 1.64
CA THR A 32 -1.14 -8.46 0.94
C THR A 32 -1.96 -8.40 -0.33
N ASN A 33 -1.81 -9.39 -1.20
CA ASN A 33 -2.63 -9.51 -2.42
C ASN A 33 -2.54 -8.27 -3.33
N ILE A 34 -1.33 -7.74 -3.49
CA ILE A 34 -1.05 -6.59 -4.35
C ILE A 34 -1.26 -6.95 -5.82
N ASP A 35 -2.12 -6.19 -6.51
CA ASP A 35 -2.39 -6.37 -7.95
C ASP A 35 -2.56 -5.01 -8.67
N PRO A 36 -1.88 -4.78 -9.81
CA PRO A 36 -0.87 -5.64 -10.42
C PRO A 36 0.51 -5.48 -9.75
N VAL A 37 1.12 -6.59 -9.33
CA VAL A 37 2.43 -6.54 -8.62
C VAL A 37 3.56 -5.98 -9.49
N VAL A 38 3.45 -6.07 -10.82
CA VAL A 38 4.45 -5.57 -11.77
C VAL A 38 4.68 -4.06 -11.66
N ARG A 39 3.71 -3.32 -11.10
CA ARG A 39 3.82 -1.87 -10.88
C ARG A 39 4.48 -1.51 -9.55
N ILE A 40 4.75 -2.50 -8.71
CA ILE A 40 5.36 -2.33 -7.39
C ILE A 40 6.79 -2.86 -7.45
N VAL A 41 7.74 -1.93 -7.43
CA VAL A 41 9.18 -2.20 -7.47
C VAL A 41 9.66 -2.52 -6.06
N LEU A 42 10.27 -3.69 -5.90
CA LEU A 42 10.76 -4.13 -4.60
C LEU A 42 11.82 -3.19 -4.04
N GLY A 43 11.74 -2.89 -2.74
CA GLY A 43 12.67 -1.99 -2.06
C GLY A 43 12.42 -0.50 -2.29
N ASN A 44 11.39 -0.13 -3.05
CA ASN A 44 10.93 1.25 -3.15
C ASN A 44 9.81 1.53 -2.14
N ASP A 45 9.73 2.80 -1.76
CA ASP A 45 8.71 3.35 -0.90
C ASP A 45 7.46 3.75 -1.71
N TYR A 46 6.30 3.34 -1.21
CA TYR A 46 4.99 3.57 -1.83
C TYR A 46 4.01 4.09 -0.80
N MET A 47 3.13 5.01 -1.19
CA MET A 47 2.03 5.43 -0.34
C MET A 47 0.89 4.40 -0.40
N VAL A 48 0.46 3.90 0.75
CA VAL A 48 -0.69 3.01 0.88
C VAL A 48 -1.77 3.71 1.68
N GLY A 49 -3.01 3.72 1.16
CA GLY A 49 -4.16 4.29 1.87
C GLY A 49 -5.43 3.49 1.60
N LEU A 50 -6.50 3.79 2.34
CA LEU A 50 -7.82 3.17 2.13
C LEU A 50 -8.48 3.68 0.84
N ASP A 51 -9.19 2.79 0.15
CA ASP A 51 -10.03 3.11 -1.01
C ASP A 51 -11.43 3.62 -0.59
N ASP A 52 -11.51 4.52 0.39
CA ASP A 52 -12.79 4.98 0.96
C ASP A 52 -13.32 6.25 0.26
N GLY A 53 -12.84 6.56 -0.94
CA GLY A 53 -13.23 7.76 -1.71
C GLY A 53 -12.81 9.11 -1.10
N SER A 54 -12.36 9.13 0.16
CA SER A 54 -11.79 10.29 0.83
C SER A 54 -10.28 10.32 0.61
N ASN A 55 -9.74 11.50 0.29
CA ASN A 55 -8.31 11.80 0.15
C ASN A 55 -7.46 10.83 0.98
N MET A 56 -6.83 9.88 0.29
CA MET A 56 -6.14 8.76 0.92
C MET A 56 -5.20 9.28 2.01
N VAL A 57 -5.46 8.92 3.27
CA VAL A 57 -4.47 9.10 4.34
C VAL A 57 -3.39 8.06 4.10
N GLY A 58 -2.45 8.42 3.22
CA GLY A 58 -1.40 7.54 2.74
C GLY A 58 -0.30 7.37 3.79
N ARG A 59 0.10 6.13 4.07
CA ARG A 59 1.35 5.83 4.78
C ARG A 59 2.36 5.24 3.82
N THR A 60 3.60 5.70 3.94
CA THR A 60 4.71 5.22 3.13
C THR A 60 5.07 3.80 3.56
N CYS A 61 4.72 2.78 2.80
CA CYS A 61 5.10 1.39 3.00
C CYS A 61 6.21 1.02 2.03
N THR A 62 7.15 0.18 2.46
CA THR A 62 8.15 -0.39 1.56
C THR A 62 7.63 -1.70 0.98
N ALA A 63 7.72 -1.86 -0.33
CA ALA A 63 7.31 -3.09 -0.99
C ALA A 63 8.28 -4.23 -0.65
N LEU A 64 7.75 -5.28 0.00
CA LEU A 64 8.45 -6.55 0.22
C LEU A 64 8.10 -7.53 -0.91
N ALA A 65 8.93 -8.55 -1.12
CA ALA A 65 8.84 -9.45 -2.26
C ALA A 65 7.41 -9.98 -2.55
N GLY A 66 6.97 -9.88 -3.81
CA GLY A 66 6.03 -10.82 -4.43
C GLY A 66 4.56 -10.81 -3.98
N ASN A 67 4.00 -9.63 -3.68
CA ASN A 67 2.57 -9.33 -3.39
C ASN A 67 2.33 -8.75 -1.99
N ASN A 68 3.39 -8.44 -1.23
CA ASN A 68 3.27 -7.90 0.12
C ASN A 68 3.96 -6.54 0.23
N ALA A 69 3.38 -5.59 0.96
CA ALA A 69 4.07 -4.36 1.35
C ALA A 69 3.92 -4.20 2.86
N THR A 70 5.00 -3.78 3.52
CA THR A 70 4.98 -3.55 4.96
C THR A 70 5.42 -2.16 5.29
N PHE A 71 4.69 -1.54 6.22
CA PHE A 71 5.18 -0.38 6.93
C PHE A 71 5.78 -0.82 8.26
N THR A 72 6.95 -0.30 8.60
CA THR A 72 7.52 -0.39 9.94
C THR A 72 8.00 1.00 10.32
N LYS A 73 7.50 1.52 11.45
CA LYS A 73 7.97 2.77 12.05
C LYS A 73 9.21 2.53 12.90
#